data_AF-A0A0L6TZX4-F1
#
_entry.id   AF-A0A0L6TZX4-F1
#
_cell.length_a   1.000
_cell.length_b   1.000
_cell.length_c   1.000
_cell.angle_alpha   90.00
_cell.angle_beta   90.00
_cell.angle_gamma   90.00
#
_symmetry.space_group_name_H-M   'P 1'
#
loop_
_entity.id
_entity.type
_entity.pdbx_description
1 polymer ?
#
loop_
_entity_poly.entity_id
_entity_poly.type
_entity_poly.pdbx_seq_one_letter_code
_entity_poly.pdbx_strand_id
1 'polypeptide(L)'
;MKHKLIKIIKSGIFKKIKNEESGTIVIIVALAMVVILGFAALVIDVGRVSVEKSQLQNAIDAACLAGAQDLPDTLAAKATAYEYIALNGYQNSDVSVPVFSNSNQTISITGSKNVEYTFAKILGFDSATIEPFAAATKEGLGAAFGYTLFSGSPSYTLSINGSNQHIKGNAHSNYKFSINGSNQTIIGSSEAVSQFSINGSNINISKICQGSSITINGSDINIGSQIISPASLVAMPDFSEIIKSQAEAAGQYYTVNKTFNGSNMTVDDSIYVDGNVTINGSNFIGKGCILATGNLTFNGSNLTNATGDAVCFYSKNGNITINGSSQGLCGIIYAPNGTITLNGSNQTVNGRVIGNKVLINGSNTRIIGGTNELLSVPASSVRLTK
;
A
#
# COMPACT_ATOMS: atom_id res chain seq x y z
N MET A 1 -67.23 70.49 1.19
CA MET A 1 -67.78 69.12 1.38
C MET A 1 -66.75 67.98 1.37
N LYS A 2 -65.58 68.07 0.71
CA LYS A 2 -64.59 66.96 0.63
C LYS A 2 -63.84 66.61 1.94
N HIS A 3 -63.87 67.45 2.97
CA HIS A 3 -63.10 67.24 4.20
C HIS A 3 -63.80 66.38 5.27
N LYS A 4 -65.13 66.19 5.18
CA LYS A 4 -65.90 65.41 6.16
C LYS A 4 -65.97 63.90 5.83
N LEU A 5 -65.87 63.51 4.55
CA LEU A 5 -65.91 62.09 4.15
C LEU A 5 -64.65 61.30 4.53
N ILE A 6 -63.46 61.92 4.47
CA ILE A 6 -62.19 61.24 4.77
C ILE A 6 -62.06 60.90 6.27
N LYS A 7 -62.72 61.67 7.14
CA LYS A 7 -62.67 61.45 8.60
C LYS A 7 -63.57 60.29 9.06
N ILE A 8 -64.65 60.01 8.32
CA ILE A 8 -65.61 58.94 8.66
C ILE A 8 -65.07 57.56 8.25
N ILE A 9 -64.35 57.47 7.12
CA ILE A 9 -63.77 56.20 6.64
C ILE A 9 -62.60 55.73 7.52
N LYS A 10 -61.76 56.67 8.03
CA LYS A 10 -60.65 56.33 8.95
C LYS A 10 -61.12 55.90 10.35
N SER A 11 -62.30 56.34 10.79
CA SER A 11 -62.81 56.04 12.14
C SER A 11 -63.54 54.69 12.23
N GLY A 12 -64.08 54.16 11.12
CA GLY A 12 -64.85 52.90 11.13
C GLY A 12 -63.95 51.66 11.03
N ILE A 13 -62.88 51.72 10.22
CA ILE A 13 -61.98 50.58 9.99
C ILE A 13 -61.09 50.33 11.22
N PHE A 14 -60.58 51.38 11.87
CA PHE A 14 -59.74 51.25 13.07
C PHE A 14 -60.51 50.93 14.35
N LYS A 15 -61.82 51.18 14.40
CA LYS A 15 -62.64 50.90 15.58
C LYS A 15 -63.23 49.49 15.58
N LYS A 16 -63.16 48.76 14.45
CA LYS A 16 -63.55 47.35 14.34
C LYS A 16 -62.41 46.34 14.54
N ILE A 17 -61.15 46.80 14.63
CA ILE A 17 -59.99 45.92 14.91
C ILE A 17 -59.69 45.83 16.42
N LYS A 18 -60.32 46.68 17.25
CA LYS A 18 -59.95 46.82 18.67
C LYS A 18 -60.73 45.93 19.64
N ASN A 19 -61.80 45.27 19.19
CA ASN A 19 -62.66 44.37 19.97
C ASN A 19 -63.03 43.24 18.99
N GLU A 20 -62.53 41.99 19.04
CA GLU A 20 -62.79 41.04 20.13
C GLU A 20 -61.88 39.78 20.17
N GLU A 21 -60.79 39.64 19.41
CA GLU A 21 -59.98 38.40 19.41
C GLU A 21 -58.44 38.58 19.50
N SER A 22 -57.95 39.79 19.77
CA SER A 22 -56.51 40.09 19.75
C SER A 22 -55.73 39.64 20.99
N GLY A 23 -56.38 39.28 22.09
CA GLY A 23 -55.71 38.81 23.31
C GLY A 23 -55.22 37.35 23.21
N THR A 24 -56.09 36.46 22.74
CA THR A 24 -55.77 35.01 22.61
C THR A 24 -54.70 34.75 21.57
N ILE A 25 -54.73 35.49 20.44
CA ILE A 25 -53.74 35.36 19.37
C ILE A 25 -52.34 35.73 19.88
N VAL A 26 -52.21 36.77 20.72
CA VAL A 26 -50.91 37.16 21.29
C VAL A 26 -50.33 36.06 22.18
N ILE A 27 -51.17 35.36 22.96
CA ILE A 27 -50.73 34.23 23.80
C ILE A 27 -50.24 33.06 22.94
N ILE A 28 -51.00 32.70 21.90
CA ILE A 28 -50.63 31.61 20.98
C ILE A 28 -49.34 31.95 20.23
N VAL A 29 -49.20 33.20 19.74
CA VAL A 29 -47.98 33.65 19.04
C VAL A 29 -46.78 33.68 19.99
N ALA A 30 -46.96 34.14 21.23
CA ALA A 30 -45.89 34.12 22.24
C ALA A 30 -45.42 32.70 22.54
N LEU A 31 -46.35 31.75 22.75
CA LEU A 31 -46.01 30.33 22.95
C LEU A 31 -45.33 29.73 21.71
N ALA A 32 -45.83 30.01 20.51
CA ALA A 32 -45.24 29.53 19.26
C ALA A 32 -43.81 30.07 19.05
N MET A 33 -43.56 31.35 19.37
CA MET A 33 -42.21 31.93 19.31
C MET A 33 -41.25 31.24 20.27
N VAL A 34 -41.67 30.95 21.51
CA VAL A 34 -40.85 30.21 22.47
C VAL A 34 -40.47 28.83 21.93
N VAL A 35 -41.43 28.11 21.33
CA VAL A 35 -41.18 26.80 20.74
C VAL A 35 -40.21 26.89 19.56
N ILE A 36 -40.40 27.84 18.64
CA ILE A 36 -39.51 28.03 17.48
C ILE A 36 -38.10 28.41 17.93
N LEU A 37 -37.96 29.30 18.91
CA LEU A 37 -36.65 29.66 19.47
C LEU A 37 -36.00 28.47 20.17
N GLY A 38 -36.76 27.63 20.86
CA GLY A 38 -36.27 26.39 21.46
C GLY A 38 -35.71 25.41 20.43
N PHE A 39 -36.39 25.23 19.30
CA PHE A 39 -35.87 24.42 18.20
C PHE A 39 -34.65 25.04 17.53
N ALA A 40 -34.63 26.36 17.32
CA ALA A 40 -33.48 27.06 16.75
C ALA A 40 -32.23 26.90 17.64
N ALA A 41 -32.41 27.05 18.95
CA ALA A 41 -31.40 26.78 19.97
C ALA A 41 -30.83 25.35 19.87
N LEU A 42 -31.70 24.35 19.80
CA LEU A 42 -31.29 22.94 19.66
C LEU A 42 -30.50 22.69 18.38
N VAL A 43 -30.95 23.28 17.26
CA VAL A 43 -30.26 23.17 15.96
C VAL A 43 -28.87 23.79 16.03
N ILE A 44 -28.70 24.94 16.69
CA ILE A 44 -27.39 25.57 16.87
C ILE A 44 -26.44 24.68 17.67
N ASP A 45 -26.93 24.10 18.77
CA ASP A 45 -26.14 23.22 19.62
C ASP A 45 -25.72 21.92 18.90
N VAL A 46 -26.65 21.24 18.24
CA VAL A 46 -26.34 20.04 17.44
C VAL A 46 -25.42 20.38 16.28
N GLY A 47 -25.62 21.54 15.64
CA GLY A 47 -24.74 22.04 14.59
C GLY A 47 -23.31 22.24 15.08
N ARG A 48 -23.13 22.84 16.25
CA ARG A 48 -21.81 23.04 16.87
C ARG A 48 -21.11 21.73 17.17
N VAL A 49 -21.80 20.76 17.78
CA VAL A 49 -21.24 19.42 18.05
C VAL A 49 -20.84 18.73 16.74
N SER A 50 -21.66 18.84 15.70
CA SER A 50 -21.39 18.22 14.40
C SER A 50 -20.16 18.83 13.71
N VAL A 51 -20.00 20.15 13.78
CA VAL A 51 -18.82 20.85 13.23
C VAL A 51 -17.56 20.46 13.98
N GLU A 52 -17.58 20.47 15.32
CA GLU A 52 -16.44 20.05 16.15
C GLU A 52 -16.06 18.59 15.90
N LYS A 53 -17.04 17.70 15.77
CA LYS A 53 -16.78 16.29 15.42
C LYS A 53 -16.08 16.17 14.07
N SER A 54 -16.51 16.92 13.07
CA SER A 54 -15.91 16.92 11.73
C SER A 54 -14.47 17.47 11.75
N GLN A 55 -14.24 18.57 12.46
CA GLN A 55 -12.91 19.17 12.60
C GLN A 55 -11.93 18.22 13.33
N LEU A 56 -12.37 17.60 14.43
CA LEU A 56 -11.54 16.65 15.17
C LEU A 56 -11.28 15.38 14.35
N GLN A 57 -12.27 14.88 13.60
CA GLN A 57 -12.06 13.75 12.69
C GLN A 57 -11.00 14.08 11.61
N ASN A 58 -11.07 15.26 11.00
CA ASN A 58 -10.08 15.68 10.00
C ASN A 58 -8.66 15.79 10.59
N ALA A 59 -8.55 16.30 11.81
CA ALA A 59 -7.28 16.38 12.52
C ALA A 59 -6.68 14.99 12.77
N ILE A 60 -7.51 14.03 13.21
CA ILE A 60 -7.10 12.66 13.49
C ILE A 60 -6.76 11.91 12.19
N ASP A 61 -7.56 12.06 11.13
CA ASP A 61 -7.28 11.48 9.81
C ASP A 61 -5.90 11.97 9.30
N ALA A 62 -5.62 13.27 9.41
CA ALA A 62 -4.33 13.85 9.03
C ALA A 62 -3.17 13.34 9.91
N ALA A 63 -3.36 13.27 11.22
CA ALA A 63 -2.36 12.77 12.16
C ALA A 63 -2.02 11.29 11.92
N CYS A 64 -3.02 10.44 11.68
CA CYS A 64 -2.81 9.05 11.30
C CYS A 64 -2.07 8.94 9.97
N LEU A 65 -2.46 9.70 8.95
CA LEU A 65 -1.81 9.66 7.64
C LEU A 65 -0.34 10.11 7.71
N ALA A 66 -0.04 11.17 8.46
CA ALA A 66 1.31 11.67 8.63
C ALA A 66 2.17 10.71 9.47
N GLY A 67 1.68 10.30 10.64
CA GLY A 67 2.39 9.37 11.52
C GLY A 67 2.65 8.01 10.85
N ALA A 68 1.73 7.54 9.99
CA ALA A 68 1.95 6.31 9.25
C ALA A 68 3.14 6.38 8.28
N GLN A 69 3.55 7.57 7.79
CA GLN A 69 4.70 7.70 6.89
C GLN A 69 6.01 7.29 7.55
N ASP A 70 6.13 7.46 8.87
CA ASP A 70 7.33 7.13 9.63
C ASP A 70 7.38 5.67 10.10
N LEU A 71 6.31 4.90 9.86
CA LEU A 71 6.29 3.48 10.19
C LEU A 71 7.37 2.70 9.38
N PRO A 72 7.99 1.67 9.98
CA PRO A 72 7.64 1.04 11.25
C PRO A 72 8.30 1.68 12.49
N ASP A 73 8.96 2.84 12.38
CA ASP A 73 9.51 3.55 13.53
C ASP A 73 8.38 4.19 14.35
N THR A 74 7.93 3.46 15.38
CA THR A 74 6.83 3.90 16.24
C THR A 74 7.13 5.16 17.06
N LEU A 75 8.40 5.48 17.32
CA LEU A 75 8.78 6.68 18.06
C LEU A 75 8.63 7.91 17.17
N ALA A 76 9.19 7.85 15.95
CA ALA A 76 9.03 8.89 14.94
C ALA A 76 7.54 9.07 14.57
N ALA A 77 6.84 7.97 14.27
CA ALA A 77 5.41 7.99 13.92
C ALA A 77 4.53 8.64 14.99
N LYS A 78 4.80 8.36 16.27
CA LYS A 78 4.08 8.98 17.39
C LYS A 78 4.36 10.48 17.49
N ALA A 79 5.61 10.90 17.33
CA ALA A 79 6.00 12.31 17.37
C ALA A 79 5.30 13.10 16.25
N THR A 80 5.37 12.61 15.02
CA THR A 80 4.72 13.21 13.84
C THR A 80 3.20 13.26 13.97
N ALA A 81 2.57 12.20 14.49
CA ALA A 81 1.12 12.21 14.73
C ALA A 81 0.71 13.33 15.69
N TYR A 82 1.42 13.53 16.80
CA TYR A 82 1.12 14.62 17.74
C TYR A 82 1.40 16.01 17.16
N GLU A 83 2.44 16.15 16.34
CA GLU A 83 2.69 17.39 15.62
C GLU A 83 1.50 17.76 14.73
N TYR A 84 0.94 16.80 14.00
CA TYR A 84 -0.22 17.03 13.14
C TYR A 84 -1.51 17.31 13.93
N ILE A 85 -1.71 16.71 15.11
CA ILE A 85 -2.81 17.09 16.01
C ILE A 85 -2.68 18.55 16.44
N ALA A 86 -1.48 18.98 16.84
CA ALA A 86 -1.21 20.36 17.24
C ALA A 86 -1.37 21.36 16.10
N LEU A 87 -0.92 21.01 14.89
CA LEU A 87 -1.09 21.84 13.68
C LEU A 87 -2.57 22.04 13.30
N ASN A 88 -3.44 21.10 13.68
CA ASN A 88 -4.89 21.21 13.49
C ASN A 88 -5.61 21.91 14.68
N GLY A 89 -4.87 22.47 15.63
CA GLY A 89 -5.41 23.27 16.74
C GLY A 89 -5.95 22.45 17.92
N TYR A 90 -5.63 21.16 17.99
CA TYR A 90 -6.02 20.28 19.09
C TYR A 90 -4.83 19.97 20.00
N GLN A 91 -5.11 19.53 21.22
CA GLN A 91 -4.09 19.14 22.19
C GLN A 91 -3.92 17.63 22.23
N ASN A 92 -2.76 17.16 22.68
CA ASN A 92 -2.52 15.72 22.87
C ASN A 92 -3.46 15.10 23.93
N SER A 93 -4.10 15.91 24.78
CA SER A 93 -5.13 15.48 25.73
C SER A 93 -6.48 15.21 25.07
N ASP A 94 -6.73 15.75 23.87
CA ASP A 94 -7.97 15.56 23.11
C ASP A 94 -7.97 14.24 22.33
N VAL A 95 -6.88 13.46 22.41
CA VAL A 95 -6.69 12.19 21.71
C VAL A 95 -6.06 11.14 22.62
N SER A 96 -6.33 9.88 22.33
CA SER A 96 -5.66 8.74 22.96
C SER A 96 -4.18 8.68 22.56
N VAL A 97 -3.38 7.96 23.33
CA VAL A 97 -2.04 7.56 22.87
C VAL A 97 -2.18 6.76 21.58
N PRO A 98 -1.40 7.07 20.51
CA PRO A 98 -1.44 6.29 19.28
C PRO A 98 -1.15 4.81 19.54
N VAL A 99 -1.97 3.95 18.95
CA VAL A 99 -1.85 2.48 19.05
C VAL A 99 -1.27 1.95 17.74
N PHE A 100 -0.30 1.03 17.84
CA PHE A 100 0.33 0.42 16.68
C PHE A 100 -0.09 -1.05 16.54
N SER A 101 -0.42 -1.47 15.32
CA SER A 101 -0.83 -2.84 15.01
C SER A 101 -0.22 -3.33 13.69
N ASN A 102 -0.52 -4.57 13.31
CA ASN A 102 -0.02 -5.20 12.08
C ASN A 102 1.52 -5.18 11.96
N SER A 103 2.22 -5.56 13.03
CA SER A 103 3.70 -5.49 13.09
C SER A 103 4.24 -4.07 12.82
N ASN A 104 3.63 -3.07 13.46
CA ASN A 104 3.95 -1.64 13.32
C ASN A 104 3.77 -1.10 11.89
N GLN A 105 2.77 -1.60 11.16
CA GLN A 105 2.40 -1.07 9.84
C GLN A 105 1.14 -0.21 9.88
N THR A 106 0.39 -0.25 10.99
CA THR A 106 -0.82 0.54 11.19
C THR A 106 -0.68 1.40 12.45
N ILE A 107 -1.04 2.67 12.35
CA ILE A 107 -1.25 3.60 13.48
C ILE A 107 -2.74 3.88 13.63
N SER A 108 -3.24 3.93 14.86
CA SER A 108 -4.64 4.22 15.17
C SER A 108 -4.75 5.23 16.31
N ILE A 109 -5.66 6.18 16.17
CA ILE A 109 -5.87 7.27 17.13
C ILE A 109 -7.38 7.45 17.34
N THR A 110 -7.78 7.60 18.60
CA THR A 110 -9.16 7.92 18.99
C THR A 110 -9.18 9.30 19.62
N GLY A 111 -10.04 10.19 19.15
CA GLY A 111 -10.30 11.48 19.79
C GLY A 111 -11.25 11.32 20.97
N SER A 112 -11.15 12.21 21.95
CA SER A 112 -12.17 12.37 22.98
C SER A 112 -12.20 13.83 23.40
N LYS A 113 -13.29 14.52 23.05
CA LYS A 113 -13.48 15.93 23.41
C LYS A 113 -14.91 16.16 23.88
N ASN A 114 -15.06 16.92 24.96
CA ASN A 114 -16.38 17.31 25.44
C ASN A 114 -16.78 18.67 24.85
N VAL A 115 -17.93 18.73 24.18
CA VAL A 115 -18.46 19.95 23.59
C VAL A 115 -19.64 20.42 24.43
N GLU A 116 -19.46 21.53 25.12
CA GLU A 116 -20.53 22.11 25.94
C GLU A 116 -21.68 22.64 25.08
N TYR A 117 -22.90 22.38 25.51
CA TYR A 117 -24.09 23.00 24.93
C TYR A 117 -24.24 24.44 25.40
N THR A 118 -24.80 25.29 24.55
CA THR A 118 -25.08 26.69 24.86
C THR A 118 -26.53 26.85 25.32
N PHE A 119 -27.49 26.35 24.54
CA PHE A 119 -28.91 26.56 24.80
C PHE A 119 -29.59 25.34 25.41
N ALA A 120 -29.20 24.12 25.03
CA ALA A 120 -29.74 22.86 25.55
C ALA A 120 -29.48 22.68 27.06
N LYS A 121 -28.57 23.47 27.65
CA LYS A 121 -28.39 23.60 29.11
C LYS A 121 -29.70 23.94 29.82
N ILE A 122 -30.58 24.74 29.21
CA ILE A 122 -31.88 25.10 29.81
C ILE A 122 -32.84 23.90 29.89
N LEU A 123 -32.61 22.87 29.08
CA LEU A 123 -33.36 21.62 29.06
C LEU A 123 -32.68 20.52 29.90
N GLY A 124 -31.60 20.85 30.62
CA GLY A 124 -30.85 19.92 31.46
C GLY A 124 -29.75 19.13 30.74
N PHE A 125 -29.36 19.53 29.52
CA PHE A 125 -28.23 18.92 28.81
C PHE A 125 -26.99 19.82 28.89
N ASP A 126 -25.94 19.37 29.57
CA ASP A 126 -24.75 20.20 29.78
C ASP A 126 -23.76 20.15 28.62
N SER A 127 -23.57 18.97 28.01
CA SER A 127 -22.55 18.75 26.98
C SER A 127 -22.76 17.45 26.21
N ALA A 128 -22.00 17.27 25.12
CA ALA A 128 -21.87 16.02 24.39
C ALA A 128 -20.40 15.66 24.16
N THR A 129 -20.05 14.42 24.45
CA THR A 129 -18.72 13.87 24.15
C THR A 129 -18.67 13.35 22.73
N ILE A 130 -17.64 13.75 21.98
CA ILE A 130 -17.35 13.27 20.63
C ILE A 130 -16.13 12.35 20.65
N GLU A 131 -16.24 11.20 19.98
CA GLU A 131 -15.18 10.18 19.95
C GLU A 131 -14.87 9.72 18.50
N PRO A 132 -14.33 10.60 17.65
CA PRO A 132 -13.90 10.23 16.31
C PRO A 132 -12.72 9.24 16.33
N PHE A 133 -12.66 8.34 15.36
CA PHE A 133 -11.62 7.33 15.22
C PHE A 133 -11.02 7.37 13.83
N ALA A 134 -9.70 7.19 13.73
CA ALA A 134 -9.07 6.89 12.46
C ALA A 134 -7.90 5.91 12.65
N ALA A 135 -7.64 5.13 11.60
CA ALA A 135 -6.40 4.41 11.45
C ALA A 135 -5.80 4.64 10.07
N ALA A 136 -4.48 4.60 9.98
CA ALA A 136 -3.76 4.62 8.71
C ALA A 136 -2.74 3.50 8.69
N THR A 137 -2.59 2.88 7.52
CA THR A 137 -1.65 1.78 7.30
C THR A 137 -0.63 2.20 6.24
N LYS A 138 0.66 2.04 6.56
CA LYS A 138 1.74 2.08 5.58
C LYS A 138 1.96 0.67 5.08
N GLU A 139 1.45 0.40 3.88
CA GLU A 139 1.70 -0.89 3.23
C GLU A 139 3.17 -0.93 2.81
N GLY A 140 4.02 -1.70 3.51
CA GLY A 140 5.38 -1.95 3.02
C GLY A 140 5.36 -2.58 1.62
N LEU A 141 6.53 -2.83 1.02
CA LEU A 141 6.61 -3.56 -0.26
C LEU A 141 6.05 -5.00 -0.19
N GLY A 142 5.45 -5.43 0.91
CA GLY A 142 5.00 -6.79 1.15
C GLY A 142 6.14 -7.73 1.53
N ALA A 143 5.81 -8.77 2.30
CA ALA A 143 6.81 -9.74 2.76
C ALA A 143 7.52 -10.48 1.62
N ALA A 144 6.89 -10.58 0.43
CA ALA A 144 7.51 -11.14 -0.77
C ALA A 144 8.84 -10.45 -1.15
N PHE A 145 8.94 -9.12 -0.93
CA PHE A 145 10.13 -8.33 -1.23
C PHE A 145 11.22 -8.44 -0.16
N GLY A 146 10.98 -9.18 0.93
CA GLY A 146 12.02 -9.63 1.86
C GLY A 146 12.92 -10.73 1.26
N TYR A 147 12.45 -11.42 0.23
CA TYR A 147 13.15 -12.53 -0.42
C TYR A 147 13.89 -12.08 -1.68
N THR A 148 15.01 -12.73 -1.97
CA THR A 148 15.77 -12.56 -3.22
C THR A 148 15.20 -13.43 -4.33
N LEU A 149 14.69 -14.61 -3.97
CA LEU A 149 13.96 -15.52 -4.86
C LEU A 149 12.62 -15.89 -4.23
N PHE A 150 11.52 -15.66 -4.93
CA PHE A 150 10.19 -15.86 -4.38
C PHE A 150 9.22 -16.48 -5.40
N SER A 151 8.50 -17.53 -4.99
CA SER A 151 7.38 -18.11 -5.75
C SER A 151 6.08 -18.05 -4.92
N GLY A 152 5.09 -17.30 -5.41
CA GLY A 152 3.84 -17.02 -4.70
C GLY A 152 2.70 -18.02 -4.89
N SER A 153 2.82 -18.96 -5.82
CA SER A 153 1.74 -19.90 -6.13
C SER A 153 1.60 -20.99 -5.05
N PRO A 154 0.38 -21.25 -4.55
CA PRO A 154 0.12 -22.31 -3.56
C PRO A 154 0.07 -23.72 -4.17
N SER A 155 0.29 -23.85 -5.48
CA SER A 155 0.18 -25.13 -6.20
C SER A 155 1.29 -25.35 -7.24
N TYR A 156 2.31 -24.50 -7.28
CA TYR A 156 3.43 -24.62 -8.21
C TYR A 156 4.76 -24.76 -7.48
N THR A 157 5.57 -25.74 -7.88
CA THR A 157 6.87 -25.99 -7.27
C THR A 157 7.89 -24.97 -7.76
N LEU A 158 8.42 -24.15 -6.84
CA LEU A 158 9.65 -23.41 -7.10
C LEU A 158 10.77 -24.41 -7.36
N SER A 159 11.34 -24.40 -8.56
CA SER A 159 12.35 -25.37 -8.97
C SER A 159 13.64 -24.68 -9.38
N ILE A 160 14.74 -25.05 -8.72
CA ILE A 160 16.11 -24.70 -9.10
C ILE A 160 16.72 -25.94 -9.74
N ASN A 161 16.82 -25.94 -11.07
CA ASN A 161 17.43 -27.01 -11.85
C ASN A 161 18.81 -26.58 -12.39
N GLY A 162 19.41 -27.42 -13.23
CA GLY A 162 20.72 -27.16 -13.83
C GLY A 162 21.87 -27.32 -12.83
N SER A 163 22.93 -26.55 -12.98
CA SER A 163 24.07 -26.57 -12.05
C SER A 163 24.69 -25.19 -11.86
N ASN A 164 25.46 -25.03 -10.79
CA ASN A 164 26.20 -23.79 -10.46
C ASN A 164 25.29 -22.57 -10.19
N GLN A 165 24.13 -22.76 -9.55
CA GLN A 165 23.27 -21.62 -9.18
C GLN A 165 23.73 -21.00 -7.87
N HIS A 166 23.61 -19.67 -7.79
CA HIS A 166 24.02 -18.91 -6.62
C HIS A 166 22.98 -17.86 -6.26
N ILE A 167 22.37 -17.97 -5.07
CA ILE A 167 21.39 -17.01 -4.55
C ILE A 167 21.97 -16.33 -3.31
N LYS A 168 22.25 -15.03 -3.42
CA LYS A 168 22.68 -14.20 -2.29
C LYS A 168 21.46 -13.51 -1.67
N GLY A 169 20.84 -14.22 -0.72
CA GLY A 169 19.69 -13.75 0.06
C GLY A 169 18.74 -14.91 0.37
N ASN A 170 17.58 -14.59 0.96
CA ASN A 170 16.58 -15.59 1.34
C ASN A 170 15.74 -16.02 0.11
N ALA A 171 15.22 -17.24 0.15
CA ALA A 171 14.35 -17.80 -0.87
C ALA A 171 13.07 -18.38 -0.25
N HIS A 172 11.93 -18.22 -0.91
CA HIS A 172 10.63 -18.69 -0.40
C HIS A 172 9.72 -19.27 -1.49
N SER A 173 8.98 -20.31 -1.13
CA SER A 173 7.91 -20.88 -1.94
C SER A 173 6.62 -21.04 -1.14
N ASN A 174 5.51 -20.51 -1.67
CA ASN A 174 4.16 -20.73 -1.13
C ASN A 174 3.63 -22.16 -1.31
N TYR A 175 4.39 -23.04 -1.96
CA TYR A 175 4.06 -24.45 -2.11
C TYR A 175 5.30 -25.31 -1.85
N LYS A 176 5.77 -26.03 -2.86
CA LYS A 176 6.98 -26.86 -2.77
C LYS A 176 8.19 -26.08 -3.25
N PHE A 177 9.35 -26.42 -2.69
CA PHE A 177 10.65 -25.91 -3.13
C PHE A 177 11.55 -27.10 -3.43
N SER A 178 11.99 -27.21 -4.69
CA SER A 178 12.90 -28.25 -5.16
C SER A 178 14.23 -27.64 -5.62
N ILE A 179 15.33 -28.18 -5.11
CA ILE A 179 16.70 -27.89 -5.56
C ILE A 179 17.26 -29.17 -6.18
N ASN A 180 17.56 -29.12 -7.47
CA ASN A 180 18.07 -30.24 -8.25
C ASN A 180 19.43 -29.92 -8.88
N GLY A 181 20.17 -30.98 -9.22
CA GLY A 181 21.46 -30.87 -9.91
C GLY A 181 22.61 -30.53 -8.97
N SER A 182 23.68 -29.92 -9.46
CA SER A 182 24.94 -29.83 -8.70
C SER A 182 25.45 -28.41 -8.50
N ASN A 183 26.26 -28.22 -7.46
CA ASN A 183 26.92 -26.94 -7.14
C ASN A 183 25.92 -25.80 -6.90
N GLN A 184 24.91 -26.06 -6.07
CA GLN A 184 23.87 -25.09 -5.74
C GLN A 184 24.22 -24.35 -4.45
N THR A 185 24.12 -23.02 -4.43
CA THR A 185 24.40 -22.24 -3.22
C THR A 185 23.30 -21.24 -2.95
N ILE A 186 22.74 -21.27 -1.73
CA ILE A 186 21.85 -20.24 -1.18
C ILE A 186 22.48 -19.71 0.10
N ILE A 187 22.81 -18.42 0.13
CA ILE A 187 23.47 -17.77 1.28
C ILE A 187 22.47 -17.47 2.42
N GLY A 188 21.19 -17.28 2.08
CA GLY A 188 20.13 -17.02 3.06
C GLY A 188 19.38 -18.27 3.51
N SER A 189 18.23 -18.05 4.15
CA SER A 189 17.26 -19.09 4.46
C SER A 189 16.46 -19.47 3.22
N SER A 190 16.03 -20.72 3.13
CA SER A 190 15.19 -21.27 2.07
C SER A 190 13.96 -21.93 2.68
N GLU A 191 12.78 -21.43 2.35
CA GLU A 191 11.54 -21.74 3.05
C GLU A 191 10.46 -22.24 2.08
N ALA A 192 9.69 -23.23 2.50
CA ALA A 192 8.55 -23.79 1.76
C ALA A 192 7.34 -23.97 2.68
N VAL A 193 6.15 -23.62 2.18
CA VAL A 193 4.89 -23.89 2.91
C VAL A 193 4.57 -25.38 2.92
N SER A 194 4.91 -26.10 1.85
CA SER A 194 4.74 -27.55 1.71
C SER A 194 6.11 -28.25 1.81
N GLN A 195 6.40 -29.17 0.91
CA GLN A 195 7.64 -29.96 0.90
C GLN A 195 8.85 -29.15 0.41
N PHE A 196 9.96 -29.26 1.13
CA PHE A 196 11.29 -28.91 0.65
C PHE A 196 12.03 -30.17 0.18
N SER A 197 12.60 -30.14 -1.03
CA SER A 197 13.32 -31.29 -1.59
C SER A 197 14.66 -30.88 -2.17
N ILE A 198 15.69 -31.67 -1.88
CA ILE A 198 17.03 -31.51 -2.43
C ILE A 198 17.41 -32.83 -3.10
N ASN A 199 17.79 -32.78 -4.38
CA ASN A 199 18.25 -33.92 -5.15
C ASN A 199 19.50 -33.56 -5.98
N GLY A 200 20.69 -33.96 -5.51
CA GLY A 200 21.91 -33.63 -6.25
C GLY A 200 23.20 -33.73 -5.47
N SER A 201 24.21 -32.94 -5.87
CA SER A 201 25.52 -32.94 -5.22
C SER A 201 26.11 -31.55 -5.03
N ASN A 202 26.93 -31.34 -4.00
CA ASN A 202 27.54 -30.03 -3.69
C ASN A 202 26.49 -28.93 -3.51
N ILE A 203 25.55 -29.11 -2.58
CA ILE A 203 24.46 -28.16 -2.35
C ILE A 203 24.67 -27.51 -0.99
N ASN A 204 24.69 -26.18 -0.93
CA ASN A 204 24.88 -25.42 0.29
C ASN A 204 23.71 -24.46 0.53
N ILE A 205 23.02 -24.61 1.67
CA ILE A 205 22.08 -23.63 2.21
C ILE A 205 22.67 -23.12 3.52
N SER A 206 23.21 -21.90 3.51
CA SER A 206 24.06 -21.41 4.61
C SER A 206 23.30 -21.12 5.90
N LYS A 207 21.98 -20.92 5.84
CA LYS A 207 21.12 -20.66 7.01
C LYS A 207 20.09 -21.78 7.19
N ILE A 208 18.81 -21.46 7.09
CA ILE A 208 17.70 -22.37 7.40
C ILE A 208 17.18 -23.03 6.12
N CYS A 209 16.87 -24.31 6.18
CA CYS A 209 16.01 -25.02 5.26
C CYS A 209 14.71 -25.38 5.99
N GLN A 210 13.57 -24.84 5.55
CA GLN A 210 12.28 -25.04 6.20
C GLN A 210 11.25 -25.62 5.23
N GLY A 211 10.47 -26.59 5.70
CA GLY A 211 9.32 -27.14 4.98
C GLY A 211 8.46 -28.02 5.89
N SER A 212 7.20 -28.26 5.52
CA SER A 212 6.34 -29.22 6.23
C SER A 212 6.91 -30.64 6.23
N SER A 213 7.70 -30.95 5.21
CA SER A 213 8.59 -32.11 5.14
C SER A 213 9.84 -31.72 4.38
N ILE A 214 10.97 -32.32 4.74
CA ILE A 214 12.26 -32.09 4.09
C ILE A 214 12.78 -33.44 3.59
N THR A 215 13.07 -33.53 2.28
CA THR A 215 13.65 -34.71 1.65
C THR A 215 15.00 -34.36 1.05
N ILE A 216 16.06 -35.09 1.43
CA ILE A 216 17.42 -34.82 0.99
C ILE A 216 17.99 -36.11 0.41
N ASN A 217 18.25 -36.10 -0.90
CA ASN A 217 18.84 -37.21 -1.64
C ASN A 217 20.08 -36.69 -2.36
N GLY A 218 21.26 -37.25 -2.08
CA GLY A 218 22.48 -36.76 -2.71
C GLY A 218 23.75 -36.92 -1.89
N SER A 219 24.79 -36.20 -2.31
CA SER A 219 26.12 -36.15 -1.66
C SER A 219 26.55 -34.70 -1.44
N ASP A 220 27.39 -34.44 -0.43
CA ASP A 220 27.95 -33.11 -0.15
C ASP A 220 26.89 -32.01 0.00
N ILE A 221 25.86 -32.29 0.80
CA ILE A 221 24.75 -31.37 1.08
C ILE A 221 24.97 -30.75 2.45
N ASN A 222 25.25 -29.45 2.48
CA ASN A 222 25.48 -28.66 3.68
C ASN A 222 24.29 -27.74 3.93
N ILE A 223 23.67 -27.85 5.09
CA ILE A 223 22.52 -27.02 5.50
C ILE A 223 22.81 -26.52 6.91
N GLY A 224 22.67 -25.21 7.15
CA GLY A 224 22.91 -24.62 8.46
C GLY A 224 21.97 -25.17 9.54
N SER A 225 20.65 -25.08 9.33
CA SER A 225 19.63 -25.66 10.21
C SER A 225 18.42 -26.14 9.41
N GLN A 226 17.75 -27.18 9.89
CA GLN A 226 16.51 -27.68 9.32
C GLN A 226 15.32 -27.41 10.24
N ILE A 227 14.21 -26.94 9.68
CA ILE A 227 12.94 -26.74 10.40
C ILE A 227 11.85 -27.54 9.70
N ILE A 228 11.36 -28.59 10.36
CA ILE A 228 10.28 -29.44 9.87
C ILE A 228 8.94 -28.86 10.34
N SER A 229 8.56 -27.74 9.74
CA SER A 229 7.29 -27.05 9.97
C SER A 229 6.98 -26.20 8.73
N PRO A 230 5.71 -26.12 8.30
CA PRO A 230 5.35 -25.26 7.16
C PRO A 230 5.78 -23.81 7.42
N ALA A 231 6.33 -23.16 6.40
CA ALA A 231 6.49 -21.71 6.39
C ALA A 231 5.11 -21.02 6.26
N SER A 232 5.04 -19.73 6.58
CA SER A 232 3.82 -18.94 6.40
C SER A 232 3.54 -18.66 4.92
N LEU A 233 2.27 -18.63 4.54
CA LEU A 233 1.88 -18.15 3.22
C LEU A 233 2.19 -16.64 3.11
N VAL A 234 2.80 -16.24 2.01
CA VAL A 234 3.19 -14.84 1.76
C VAL A 234 2.45 -14.29 0.54
N ALA A 235 1.72 -13.20 0.69
CA ALA A 235 0.99 -12.58 -0.42
C ALA A 235 1.91 -11.80 -1.36
N MET A 236 1.52 -11.71 -2.64
CA MET A 236 2.16 -10.84 -3.63
C MET A 236 1.36 -9.53 -3.73
N PRO A 237 1.98 -8.37 -3.47
CA PRO A 237 1.31 -7.07 -3.56
C PRO A 237 1.05 -6.62 -5.00
N ASP A 238 0.01 -5.83 -5.25
CA ASP A 238 -0.23 -5.24 -6.57
C ASP A 238 0.16 -3.75 -6.55
N PHE A 239 1.14 -3.37 -7.38
CA PHE A 239 1.56 -1.97 -7.52
C PHE A 239 1.04 -1.31 -8.81
N SER A 240 0.22 -2.02 -9.59
CA SER A 240 -0.10 -1.61 -10.96
C SER A 240 -0.82 -0.27 -11.06
N GLU A 241 -1.73 0.04 -10.14
CA GLU A 241 -2.45 1.33 -10.13
C GLU A 241 -1.52 2.51 -9.82
N ILE A 242 -0.60 2.35 -8.86
CA ILE A 242 0.37 3.40 -8.50
C ILE A 242 1.32 3.65 -9.68
N ILE A 243 1.82 2.58 -10.30
CA ILE A 243 2.71 2.67 -11.46
C ILE A 243 2.00 3.33 -12.64
N LYS A 244 0.74 2.95 -12.88
CA LYS A 244 -0.08 3.55 -13.94
C LYS A 244 -0.24 5.06 -13.73
N SER A 245 -0.61 5.48 -12.52
CA SER A 245 -0.77 6.90 -12.20
C SER A 245 0.53 7.70 -12.36
N GLN A 246 1.66 7.14 -11.90
CA GLN A 246 2.98 7.77 -12.10
C GLN A 246 3.37 7.87 -13.58
N ALA A 247 3.12 6.82 -14.36
CA ALA A 247 3.41 6.78 -15.78
C ALA A 247 2.54 7.75 -16.59
N GLU A 248 1.25 7.89 -16.23
CA GLU A 248 0.36 8.90 -16.81
C GLU A 248 0.85 10.33 -16.54
N ALA A 249 1.27 10.60 -15.30
CA ALA A 249 1.84 11.90 -14.92
C ALA A 249 3.15 12.22 -15.67
N ALA A 250 3.99 11.21 -15.93
CA ALA A 250 5.24 11.34 -16.68
C ALA A 250 5.05 11.29 -18.21
N GLY A 251 3.83 11.07 -18.72
CA GLY A 251 3.56 10.90 -20.15
C GLY A 251 4.12 9.60 -20.75
N GLN A 252 4.43 8.60 -19.92
CA GLN A 252 4.99 7.29 -20.29
C GLN A 252 3.92 6.18 -20.28
N TYR A 253 2.71 6.51 -20.73
CA TYR A 253 1.58 5.59 -20.83
C TYR A 253 1.36 5.16 -22.28
N TYR A 254 1.39 3.85 -22.53
CA TYR A 254 1.23 3.25 -23.86
C TYR A 254 0.06 2.27 -23.86
N THR A 255 -0.83 2.37 -24.84
CA THR A 255 -2.03 1.51 -24.98
C THR A 255 -1.86 0.31 -25.91
N VAL A 256 -0.64 0.10 -26.40
CA VAL A 256 -0.28 -0.98 -27.33
C VAL A 256 1.07 -1.56 -26.95
N ASN A 257 1.39 -2.73 -27.49
CA ASN A 257 2.69 -3.38 -27.31
C ASN A 257 3.84 -2.40 -27.56
N LYS A 258 4.87 -2.47 -26.72
CA LYS A 258 6.04 -1.59 -26.80
C LYS A 258 7.31 -2.41 -26.96
N THR A 259 8.12 -2.03 -27.94
CA THR A 259 9.47 -2.54 -28.11
C THR A 259 10.46 -1.46 -27.74
N PHE A 260 11.35 -1.79 -26.81
CA PHE A 260 12.47 -0.97 -26.40
C PHE A 260 13.72 -1.44 -27.14
N ASN A 261 14.27 -0.55 -27.97
CA ASN A 261 15.46 -0.78 -28.78
C ASN A 261 16.49 0.31 -28.45
N GLY A 262 17.77 -0.04 -28.34
CA GLY A 262 18.87 0.92 -28.21
C GLY A 262 19.92 0.51 -27.19
N SER A 263 21.09 1.15 -27.20
CA SER A 263 22.21 0.77 -26.34
C SER A 263 22.03 1.16 -24.87
N ASN A 264 21.30 2.25 -24.58
CA ASN A 264 20.99 2.73 -23.24
C ASN A 264 19.51 3.16 -23.16
N MET A 265 18.89 2.94 -22.01
CA MET A 265 17.50 3.26 -21.70
C MET A 265 17.41 3.88 -20.31
N THR A 266 17.01 5.15 -20.24
CA THR A 266 16.72 5.83 -18.98
C THR A 266 15.29 5.52 -18.53
N VAL A 267 15.15 5.12 -17.28
CA VAL A 267 13.91 4.76 -16.59
C VAL A 267 13.95 5.43 -15.22
N ASP A 268 13.90 6.76 -15.18
CA ASP A 268 13.80 7.51 -13.92
C ASP A 268 12.35 7.58 -13.43
N ASP A 269 11.41 7.66 -14.37
CA ASP A 269 9.97 7.59 -14.12
C ASP A 269 9.39 6.21 -14.46
N SER A 270 8.23 5.92 -13.88
CA SER A 270 7.44 4.73 -14.20
C SER A 270 6.96 4.75 -15.66
N ILE A 271 7.03 3.59 -16.30
CA ILE A 271 6.55 3.34 -17.67
C ILE A 271 5.42 2.31 -17.59
N TYR A 272 4.28 2.62 -18.18
CA TYR A 272 3.12 1.71 -18.22
C TYR A 272 2.76 1.34 -19.66
N VAL A 273 2.66 0.04 -19.92
CA VAL A 273 2.30 -0.52 -21.23
C VAL A 273 1.10 -1.45 -21.06
N ASP A 274 -0.04 -1.05 -21.63
CA ASP A 274 -1.21 -1.91 -21.77
C ASP A 274 -1.01 -2.88 -22.95
N GLY A 275 -0.19 -3.90 -22.72
CA GLY A 275 0.18 -4.89 -23.70
C GLY A 275 1.46 -5.62 -23.31
N ASN A 276 2.11 -6.19 -24.31
CA ASN A 276 3.40 -6.87 -24.14
C ASN A 276 4.56 -5.88 -24.29
N VAL A 277 5.64 -6.12 -23.55
CA VAL A 277 6.90 -5.40 -23.66
C VAL A 277 7.99 -6.32 -24.20
N THR A 278 8.70 -5.85 -25.23
CA THR A 278 9.91 -6.51 -25.73
C THR A 278 11.11 -5.60 -25.50
N ILE A 279 12.17 -6.12 -24.91
CA ILE A 279 13.43 -5.40 -24.65
C ILE A 279 14.55 -6.03 -25.47
N ASN A 280 15.11 -5.24 -26.40
CA ASN A 280 16.20 -5.63 -27.28
C ASN A 280 17.50 -4.91 -26.88
N GLY A 281 18.26 -5.51 -25.95
CA GLY A 281 19.69 -5.21 -25.68
C GLY A 281 20.02 -3.77 -25.33
N SER A 282 19.66 -3.35 -24.11
CA SER A 282 19.87 -1.98 -23.60
C SER A 282 20.46 -1.99 -22.21
N ASN A 283 21.42 -1.10 -21.92
CA ASN A 283 21.76 -0.75 -20.54
C ASN A 283 20.60 0.04 -19.93
N PHE A 284 20.25 -0.25 -18.69
CA PHE A 284 19.24 0.52 -17.97
C PHE A 284 19.91 1.51 -17.02
N ILE A 285 19.35 2.71 -16.96
CA ILE A 285 19.77 3.82 -16.08
C ILE A 285 18.51 4.29 -15.35
N GLY A 286 18.61 4.57 -14.06
CA GLY A 286 17.49 5.06 -13.24
C GLY A 286 16.79 4.03 -12.37
N LYS A 287 15.81 4.51 -11.60
CA LYS A 287 15.13 3.77 -10.51
C LYS A 287 13.62 3.67 -10.68
N GLY A 288 13.14 3.67 -11.92
CA GLY A 288 11.73 3.53 -12.25
C GLY A 288 11.29 2.08 -12.43
N CYS A 289 10.01 1.93 -12.77
CA CYS A 289 9.40 0.64 -13.03
C CYS A 289 8.86 0.59 -14.47
N ILE A 290 9.16 -0.48 -15.20
CA ILE A 290 8.51 -0.80 -16.47
C ILE A 290 7.43 -1.84 -16.20
N LEU A 291 6.16 -1.46 -16.34
CA LEU A 291 5.02 -2.36 -16.20
C LEU A 291 4.39 -2.70 -17.55
N ALA A 292 4.25 -3.99 -17.81
CA ALA A 292 3.46 -4.56 -18.90
C ALA A 292 2.21 -5.25 -18.32
N THR A 293 1.01 -4.97 -18.86
CA THR A 293 -0.19 -5.75 -18.48
C THR A 293 -0.08 -7.20 -18.98
N GLY A 294 0.57 -7.41 -20.11
CA GLY A 294 0.91 -8.70 -20.72
C GLY A 294 2.34 -9.17 -20.41
N ASN A 295 2.92 -9.94 -21.33
CA ASN A 295 4.24 -10.56 -21.19
C ASN A 295 5.37 -9.53 -21.29
N LEU A 296 6.49 -9.81 -20.62
CA LEU A 296 7.74 -9.06 -20.77
C LEU A 296 8.85 -9.99 -21.24
N THR A 297 9.45 -9.68 -22.39
CA THR A 297 10.45 -10.53 -23.04
C THR A 297 11.78 -9.81 -23.19
N PHE A 298 12.87 -10.45 -22.78
CA PHE A 298 14.23 -9.95 -22.94
C PHE A 298 14.98 -10.72 -24.03
N ASN A 299 15.30 -10.04 -25.13
CA ASN A 299 16.05 -10.60 -26.26
C ASN A 299 17.52 -10.13 -26.32
N GLY A 300 17.91 -9.17 -25.48
CA GLY A 300 19.26 -8.59 -25.45
C GLY A 300 20.30 -9.41 -24.67
N SER A 301 21.58 -9.27 -25.00
CA SER A 301 22.69 -9.96 -24.30
C SER A 301 23.26 -9.21 -23.09
N ASN A 302 23.13 -7.88 -23.00
CA ASN A 302 23.61 -7.07 -21.88
C ASN A 302 22.49 -6.13 -21.40
N LEU A 303 22.03 -6.31 -20.16
CA LEU A 303 21.04 -5.43 -19.49
C LEU A 303 21.67 -4.78 -18.26
N THR A 304 22.95 -4.44 -18.40
CA THR A 304 23.80 -3.97 -17.32
C THR A 304 23.45 -2.55 -16.93
N ASN A 305 23.89 -2.17 -15.73
CA ASN A 305 23.60 -0.88 -15.16
C ASN A 305 24.88 -0.04 -14.98
N ALA A 306 24.77 1.28 -15.11
CA ALA A 306 25.73 2.23 -14.56
C ALA A 306 25.61 2.25 -13.03
N THR A 307 26.73 2.11 -12.32
CA THR A 307 26.83 1.99 -10.86
C THR A 307 25.74 2.71 -10.03
N GLY A 308 24.79 1.94 -9.45
CA GLY A 308 23.87 2.42 -8.39
C GLY A 308 22.37 2.32 -8.72
N ASP A 309 22.01 2.25 -9.99
CA ASP A 309 20.61 2.17 -10.43
C ASP A 309 19.99 0.75 -10.38
N ALA A 310 18.67 0.66 -10.55
CA ALA A 310 17.94 -0.61 -10.58
C ALA A 310 16.55 -0.36 -11.14
N VAL A 311 16.13 -1.18 -12.10
CA VAL A 311 14.79 -1.04 -12.70
C VAL A 311 13.90 -2.21 -12.29
N CYS A 312 12.64 -1.92 -11.97
CA CYS A 312 11.64 -2.96 -11.75
C CYS A 312 11.01 -3.33 -13.10
N PHE A 313 11.05 -4.61 -13.46
CA PHE A 313 10.40 -5.18 -14.64
C PHE A 313 9.18 -5.95 -14.18
N TYR A 314 8.01 -5.37 -14.39
CA TYR A 314 6.74 -5.85 -13.84
C TYR A 314 5.83 -6.36 -14.95
N SER A 315 5.54 -7.66 -14.99
CA SER A 315 4.46 -8.23 -15.80
C SER A 315 3.23 -8.52 -14.93
N LYS A 316 2.14 -7.75 -15.10
CA LYS A 316 0.94 -7.84 -14.24
C LYS A 316 0.26 -9.19 -14.35
N ASN A 317 -0.10 -9.59 -15.57
CA ASN A 317 -0.84 -10.83 -15.86
C ASN A 317 -0.09 -11.78 -16.79
N GLY A 318 1.05 -11.36 -17.33
CA GLY A 318 1.84 -12.14 -18.27
C GLY A 318 3.01 -12.87 -17.61
N ASN A 319 3.79 -13.53 -18.45
CA ASN A 319 5.02 -14.20 -18.07
C ASN A 319 6.24 -13.32 -18.35
N ILE A 320 7.34 -13.60 -17.65
CA ILE A 320 8.64 -13.03 -17.93
C ILE A 320 9.58 -14.16 -18.32
N THR A 321 10.14 -14.08 -19.52
CA THR A 321 11.07 -15.11 -20.03
C THR A 321 12.42 -14.49 -20.33
N ILE A 322 13.47 -15.13 -19.78
CA ILE A 322 14.86 -14.73 -19.93
C ILE A 322 15.61 -15.86 -20.64
N ASN A 323 15.75 -15.74 -21.97
CA ASN A 323 16.27 -16.80 -22.84
C ASN A 323 17.77 -16.69 -23.16
N GLY A 324 18.37 -15.49 -23.13
CA GLY A 324 19.75 -15.29 -23.56
C GLY A 324 20.79 -15.71 -22.52
N SER A 325 22.03 -15.88 -22.97
CA SER A 325 23.19 -16.18 -22.12
C SER A 325 24.03 -14.93 -21.87
N SER A 326 24.77 -14.87 -20.75
CA SER A 326 25.61 -13.72 -20.35
C SER A 326 24.87 -12.42 -20.01
N GLN A 327 23.57 -12.52 -19.72
CA GLN A 327 22.75 -11.37 -19.35
C GLN A 327 22.99 -10.97 -17.90
N GLY A 328 23.56 -9.78 -17.67
CA GLY A 328 23.46 -9.10 -16.39
C GLY A 328 22.19 -8.25 -16.39
N LEU A 329 21.19 -8.58 -15.57
CA LEU A 329 20.01 -7.75 -15.30
C LEU A 329 20.19 -7.07 -13.95
N CYS A 330 19.90 -5.78 -13.87
CA CYS A 330 19.96 -5.04 -12.61
C CYS A 330 18.57 -4.55 -12.20
N GLY A 331 18.12 -4.98 -11.02
CA GLY A 331 16.82 -4.62 -10.46
C GLY A 331 15.93 -5.81 -10.20
N ILE A 332 14.62 -5.57 -10.22
CA ILE A 332 13.62 -6.53 -9.76
C ILE A 332 12.88 -7.11 -10.97
N ILE A 333 12.77 -8.43 -11.03
CA ILE A 333 11.84 -9.10 -11.95
C ILE A 333 10.60 -9.47 -11.15
N TYR A 334 9.45 -8.88 -11.53
CA TYR A 334 8.20 -9.02 -10.81
C TYR A 334 7.06 -9.54 -11.69
N ALA A 335 6.47 -10.68 -11.34
CA ALA A 335 5.34 -11.27 -12.07
C ALA A 335 4.29 -11.87 -11.13
N PRO A 336 3.46 -11.04 -10.45
CA PRO A 336 2.57 -11.49 -9.38
C PRO A 336 1.46 -12.45 -9.82
N ASN A 337 1.11 -12.52 -11.10
CA ASN A 337 0.17 -13.53 -11.61
C ASN A 337 0.82 -14.47 -12.64
N GLY A 338 2.10 -14.26 -12.94
CA GLY A 338 2.81 -14.86 -14.05
C GLY A 338 3.84 -15.91 -13.69
N THR A 339 4.44 -16.48 -14.73
CA THR A 339 5.61 -17.34 -14.62
C THR A 339 6.85 -16.58 -15.00
N ILE A 340 7.87 -16.63 -14.14
CA ILE A 340 9.22 -16.18 -14.46
C ILE A 340 10.05 -17.42 -14.81
N THR A 341 10.61 -17.44 -16.02
CA THR A 341 11.41 -18.57 -16.50
C THR A 341 12.81 -18.11 -16.89
N LEU A 342 13.82 -18.70 -16.24
CA LEU A 342 15.24 -18.47 -16.51
C LEU A 342 15.82 -19.71 -17.20
N ASN A 343 15.85 -19.69 -18.54
CA ASN A 343 16.27 -20.83 -19.37
C ASN A 343 17.74 -20.74 -19.84
N GLY A 344 18.31 -19.54 -19.93
CA GLY A 344 19.66 -19.33 -20.44
C GLY A 344 20.77 -19.67 -19.44
N SER A 345 22.03 -19.71 -19.89
CA SER A 345 23.18 -19.97 -19.02
C SER A 345 24.02 -18.72 -18.76
N ASN A 346 24.79 -18.68 -17.67
CA ASN A 346 25.62 -17.53 -17.28
C ASN A 346 24.80 -16.24 -17.07
N GLN A 347 23.64 -16.35 -16.44
CA GLN A 347 22.77 -15.21 -16.17
C GLN A 347 23.10 -14.62 -14.79
N THR A 348 23.08 -13.29 -14.66
CA THR A 348 23.21 -12.63 -13.36
C THR A 348 22.06 -11.64 -13.19
N VAL A 349 21.27 -11.82 -12.14
CA VAL A 349 20.27 -10.85 -11.68
C VAL A 349 20.83 -10.15 -10.45
N ASN A 350 21.28 -8.91 -10.59
CA ASN A 350 21.63 -8.04 -9.48
C ASN A 350 20.36 -7.38 -8.94
N GLY A 351 19.62 -8.14 -8.15
CA GLY A 351 18.39 -7.74 -7.48
C GLY A 351 17.56 -8.95 -7.11
N ARG A 352 16.28 -8.96 -7.48
CA ARG A 352 15.31 -9.95 -6.98
C ARG A 352 14.49 -10.58 -8.09
N VAL A 353 14.09 -11.83 -7.88
CA VAL A 353 13.19 -12.57 -8.76
C VAL A 353 11.96 -12.99 -7.97
N ILE A 354 10.85 -12.31 -8.21
CA ILE A 354 9.62 -12.45 -7.42
C ILE A 354 8.46 -12.71 -8.39
N GLY A 355 7.98 -13.96 -8.45
CA GLY A 355 6.90 -14.36 -9.35
C GLY A 355 5.83 -15.19 -8.66
N ASN A 356 4.67 -15.32 -9.30
CA ASN A 356 3.68 -16.32 -8.88
C ASN A 356 4.27 -17.72 -9.05
N LYS A 357 4.90 -17.96 -10.19
CA LYS A 357 5.61 -19.19 -10.52
C LYS A 357 7.02 -18.83 -10.92
N VAL A 358 8.02 -19.49 -10.36
CA VAL A 358 9.43 -19.27 -10.77
C VAL A 358 10.09 -20.60 -11.08
N LEU A 359 10.74 -20.67 -12.25
CA LEU A 359 11.45 -21.84 -12.76
C LEU A 359 12.84 -21.43 -13.24
N ILE A 360 13.88 -22.02 -12.64
CA ILE A 360 15.27 -21.83 -13.06
C ILE A 360 15.75 -23.13 -13.71
N ASN A 361 15.86 -23.13 -15.04
CA ASN A 361 16.31 -24.30 -15.82
C ASN A 361 17.75 -24.18 -16.35
N GLY A 362 18.24 -22.94 -16.47
CA GLY A 362 19.59 -22.64 -16.93
C GLY A 362 20.71 -23.19 -16.04
N SER A 363 21.96 -22.88 -16.34
CA SER A 363 23.11 -23.16 -15.46
C SER A 363 23.98 -21.92 -15.30
N ASN A 364 24.74 -21.83 -14.21
CA ASN A 364 25.55 -20.66 -13.86
C ASN A 364 24.71 -19.38 -13.68
N THR A 365 23.51 -19.49 -13.09
CA THR A 365 22.66 -18.34 -12.76
C THR A 365 22.97 -17.81 -11.36
N ARG A 366 23.18 -16.49 -11.27
CA ARG A 366 23.41 -15.78 -10.02
C ARG A 366 22.25 -14.83 -9.76
N ILE A 367 21.63 -14.87 -8.58
CA ILE A 367 20.63 -13.89 -8.15
C ILE A 367 21.15 -13.24 -6.87
N ILE A 368 21.41 -11.94 -6.92
CA ILE A 368 22.12 -11.20 -5.88
C ILE A 368 21.22 -10.10 -5.34
N GLY A 369 20.56 -10.35 -4.21
CA GLY A 369 19.73 -9.35 -3.54
C GLY A 369 20.55 -8.31 -2.79
N GLY A 370 20.02 -7.09 -2.72
CA GLY A 370 20.56 -5.94 -2.00
C GLY A 370 19.43 -5.09 -1.42
N THR A 371 19.70 -3.81 -1.22
CA THR A 371 18.71 -2.82 -0.75
C THR A 371 18.37 -1.78 -1.78
N ASN A 372 19.29 -1.45 -2.69
CA ASN A 372 19.12 -0.37 -3.67
C ASN A 372 18.02 -0.69 -4.69
N GLU A 373 17.82 -1.96 -5.04
CA GLU A 373 16.82 -2.36 -6.02
C GLU A 373 15.38 -2.18 -5.53
N LEU A 374 15.16 -2.13 -4.22
CA LEU A 374 13.84 -1.90 -3.64
C LEU A 374 13.32 -0.49 -3.90
N LEU A 375 14.22 0.46 -4.21
CA LEU A 375 13.86 1.82 -4.62
C LEU A 375 13.19 1.87 -6.01
N SER A 376 13.29 0.78 -6.79
CA SER A 376 12.72 0.71 -8.15
C SER A 376 11.22 0.41 -8.20
N VAL A 377 10.65 0.03 -7.05
CA VAL A 377 9.23 -0.27 -6.89
C VAL A 377 8.61 0.93 -6.19
N PRO A 378 7.41 1.39 -6.60
CA PRO A 378 6.78 2.54 -5.97
C PRO A 378 6.72 2.37 -4.45
N ALA A 379 7.06 3.45 -3.74
CA ALA A 379 7.07 3.45 -2.29
C ALA A 379 5.71 3.02 -1.72
N SER A 380 5.79 2.38 -0.55
CA SER A 380 4.66 2.04 0.31
C SER A 380 3.59 3.13 0.31
N SER A 381 2.38 2.80 -0.14
CA SER A 381 1.27 3.74 -0.01
C SER A 381 0.83 3.82 1.44
N VAL A 382 0.60 5.03 1.92
CA VAL A 382 -0.12 5.24 3.18
C VAL A 382 -1.58 5.46 2.82
N ARG A 383 -2.48 4.68 3.41
CA ARG A 383 -3.92 4.89 3.26
C ARG A 383 -4.62 4.89 4.60
N LEU A 384 -5.69 5.68 4.69
CA LEU A 384 -6.65 5.58 5.79
C LEU A 384 -7.38 4.23 5.69
N THR A 385 -7.46 3.55 6.82
CA THR A 385 -8.24 2.35 7.03
C THR A 385 -9.27 2.72 8.10
N LYS A 386 -10.45 3.15 7.67
CA LYS A 386 -11.52 3.58 8.57
C LYS A 386 -12.19 2.39 9.24
#